data_AF-A0A847KMT9-F1
#
_entry.id   AF-A0A847KMT9-F1
#
_cell.length_a   1.000
_cell.length_b   1.000
_cell.length_c   1.000
_cell.angle_alpha   90.00
_cell.angle_beta   90.00
_cell.angle_gamma   90.00
#
_symmetry.space_group_name_H-M   'P 1'
#
loop_
_entity.id
_entity.type
_entity.pdbx_description
1 polymer ?
#
loop_
_entity_poly.entity_id
_entity_poly.type
_entity_poly.pdbx_seq_one_letter_code
_entity_poly.pdbx_strand_id
1 'polypeptide(L)'
;MRGSRATAACLVLLGVLPAGSGQWGADVPGETHRWLLSAGPATAGVIGLVIEVLADDDGVLAFRTGLREAGAGDSVAWGQPAGDAVALDGSWWSLARPVEPLDATTPEPGSLRRLGVDVVEATTGDPDGDGTDEVVVVFRRPFRETVVSGLLPEVVELDGAGRSLHLGLYTPDLAQEWVAGTLFRPVSAVAACDGALALGFASSVDTHDRVAAGAILWGGFGFTSLPGLPDLPGAGDPACADVNGDGRTEPVVINRTPEERTTP
;
A
#
# COMPACT_ATOMS: atom_id res chain seq x y z
N MET A 1 -12.46 -12.29 -24.33
CA MET A 1 -11.73 -13.22 -23.43
C MET A 1 -12.42 -13.11 -22.08
N ARG A 2 -12.87 -14.21 -21.47
CA ARG A 2 -13.47 -14.16 -20.13
C ARG A 2 -12.31 -14.03 -19.15
N GLY A 3 -12.13 -12.86 -18.54
CA GLY A 3 -11.20 -12.70 -17.42
C GLY A 3 -11.72 -13.54 -16.25
N SER A 4 -10.89 -14.45 -15.75
CA SER A 4 -11.16 -15.16 -14.52
C SER A 4 -10.87 -14.20 -13.37
N ARG A 5 -11.82 -14.02 -12.45
CA ARG A 5 -11.63 -13.15 -11.28
C ARG A 5 -10.88 -13.93 -10.20
N ALA A 6 -9.88 -13.29 -9.58
CA ALA A 6 -9.20 -13.90 -8.44
C ALA A 6 -10.18 -14.14 -7.29
N THR A 7 -9.98 -15.23 -6.56
CA THR A 7 -10.75 -15.58 -5.38
C THR A 7 -9.85 -15.54 -4.16
N ALA A 8 -10.26 -14.80 -3.13
CA ALA A 8 -9.58 -14.80 -1.85
C ALA A 8 -10.06 -15.99 -0.99
N ALA A 9 -9.11 -16.78 -0.50
CA ALA A 9 -9.36 -17.91 0.41
C ALA A 9 -8.46 -17.79 1.65
N CYS A 10 -9.06 -17.92 2.83
CA CYS A 10 -8.32 -17.96 4.10
C CYS A 10 -7.95 -19.40 4.46
N LEU A 11 -6.67 -19.71 4.64
CA LEU A 11 -6.20 -21.00 5.16
C LEU A 11 -5.61 -20.81 6.56
N VAL A 12 -6.35 -21.25 7.59
CA VAL A 12 -5.85 -21.22 8.96
C VAL A 12 -5.01 -22.48 9.24
N LEU A 13 -3.69 -22.35 9.31
CA LEU A 13 -2.79 -23.43 9.73
C LEU A 13 -2.58 -23.35 11.25
N LEU A 14 -3.47 -23.99 12.00
CA LEU A 14 -3.25 -24.19 13.44
C LEU A 14 -2.10 -25.19 13.66
N GLY A 15 -0.89 -24.66 13.79
CA GLY A 15 0.26 -25.41 14.28
C GLY A 15 0.12 -25.68 15.78
N VAL A 16 -0.36 -26.87 16.15
CA VAL A 16 -0.01 -27.50 17.43
C VAL A 16 0.66 -28.83 17.07
N LEU A 17 1.97 -28.94 17.27
CA LEU A 17 2.55 -30.24 17.61
C LEU A 17 1.98 -30.55 19.02
N PRO A 18 1.09 -31.54 19.24
CA PRO A 18 0.80 -32.75 18.45
C PRO A 18 -0.69 -32.98 18.06
N ALA A 19 -0.87 -33.74 16.97
CA ALA A 19 -2.00 -34.59 16.56
C ALA A 19 -3.43 -34.23 17.01
N GLY A 20 -4.22 -33.65 16.10
CA GLY A 20 -5.68 -33.63 16.16
C GLY A 20 -6.31 -33.54 14.77
N SER A 21 -7.29 -34.39 14.47
CA SER A 21 -7.97 -34.49 13.17
C SER A 21 -9.02 -33.39 12.98
N GLY A 22 -8.97 -32.66 11.87
CA GLY A 22 -10.01 -31.70 11.43
C GLY A 22 -11.04 -32.34 10.50
N GLN A 23 -12.29 -31.83 10.53
CA GLN A 23 -13.40 -32.29 9.71
C GLN A 23 -13.81 -31.17 8.74
N TRP A 24 -14.02 -31.53 7.46
CA TRP A 24 -14.30 -30.61 6.36
C TRP A 24 -15.81 -30.25 6.30
N GLY A 25 -16.14 -28.96 6.27
CA GLY A 25 -17.49 -28.45 5.99
C GLY A 25 -17.61 -28.04 4.51
N ALA A 26 -18.78 -28.25 3.91
CA ALA A 26 -19.01 -28.14 2.46
C ALA A 26 -19.22 -26.72 1.91
N ASP A 27 -18.96 -26.58 0.61
CA ASP A 27 -18.95 -25.38 -0.24
C ASP A 27 -20.27 -24.58 -0.31
N VAL A 28 -20.16 -23.25 -0.34
CA VAL A 28 -21.18 -22.33 -0.86
C VAL A 28 -20.50 -21.30 -1.77
N PRO A 29 -20.90 -21.13 -3.04
CA PRO A 29 -20.21 -20.21 -3.97
C PRO A 29 -20.53 -18.73 -3.70
N GLY A 30 -19.51 -17.86 -3.75
CA GLY A 30 -19.68 -16.41 -3.93
C GLY A 30 -19.39 -15.49 -2.75
N GLU A 31 -18.87 -16.00 -1.63
CA GLU A 31 -18.45 -15.19 -0.47
C GLU A 31 -16.97 -15.42 -0.15
N THR A 32 -16.30 -14.40 0.39
CA THR A 32 -14.93 -14.49 0.92
C THR A 32 -14.87 -15.59 1.98
N HIS A 33 -14.25 -16.72 1.66
CA HIS A 33 -14.29 -17.88 2.52
C HIS A 33 -13.37 -17.69 3.75
N ARG A 34 -13.97 -17.59 4.94
CA ARG A 34 -13.25 -17.62 6.22
C ARG A 34 -13.31 -19.03 6.81
N TRP A 35 -12.29 -19.85 6.53
CA TRP A 35 -12.20 -21.21 7.06
C TRP A 35 -11.54 -21.19 8.45
N LEU A 36 -12.34 -21.36 9.50
CA LEU A 36 -11.84 -21.50 10.87
C LEU A 36 -11.62 -22.98 11.21
N LEU A 37 -10.37 -23.42 11.19
CA LEU A 37 -9.97 -24.62 11.93
C LEU A 37 -9.91 -24.22 13.41
N SER A 38 -10.74 -24.83 14.27
CA SER A 38 -10.64 -24.69 15.72
C SER A 38 -10.07 -25.97 16.32
N ALA A 39 -8.86 -25.90 16.89
CA ALA A 39 -8.45 -26.86 17.90
C ALA A 39 -9.17 -26.52 19.22
N GLY A 40 -9.40 -27.53 20.07
CA GLY A 40 -10.14 -27.42 21.34
C GLY A 40 -9.57 -26.40 22.34
N PRO A 41 -10.06 -26.39 23.60
CA PRO A 41 -9.86 -25.27 24.54
C PRO A 41 -8.37 -24.94 24.68
N ALA A 42 -8.00 -23.76 24.18
CA ALA A 42 -6.62 -23.31 24.13
C ALA A 42 -6.11 -23.04 25.55
N THR A 43 -5.10 -23.79 25.98
CA THR A 43 -4.23 -23.37 27.08
C THR A 43 -3.57 -22.04 26.70
N ALA A 44 -3.43 -21.13 27.67
CA ALA A 44 -2.70 -19.88 27.49
C ALA A 44 -1.32 -20.16 26.87
N GLY A 45 -1.01 -19.50 25.75
CA GLY A 45 0.27 -19.62 25.04
C GLY A 45 0.25 -20.32 23.67
N VAL A 46 -0.91 -20.74 23.13
CA VAL A 46 -0.98 -21.22 21.74
C VAL A 46 -1.00 -20.02 20.78
N ILE A 47 0.01 -19.93 19.90
CA ILE A 47 0.06 -19.00 18.78
C ILE A 47 -0.29 -19.78 17.51
N GLY A 48 -1.41 -19.43 16.87
CA GLY A 48 -1.79 -19.96 15.56
C GLY A 48 -1.17 -19.14 14.43
N LEU A 49 -0.73 -19.81 13.36
CA LEU A 49 -0.36 -19.15 12.11
C LEU A 49 -1.59 -19.06 11.21
N VAL A 50 -1.91 -17.85 10.78
CA VAL A 50 -2.95 -17.58 9.80
C VAL A 50 -2.27 -17.25 8.48
N ILE A 51 -2.73 -17.85 7.39
CA ILE A 51 -2.30 -17.51 6.04
C ILE A 51 -3.55 -17.18 5.24
N GLU A 52 -3.58 -16.01 4.64
CA GLU A 52 -4.60 -15.66 3.65
C GLU A 52 -3.95 -15.64 2.27
N VAL A 53 -4.70 -16.12 1.29
CA VAL A 53 -4.20 -16.35 -0.07
C VAL A 53 -5.20 -15.77 -1.06
N LEU A 54 -4.71 -14.95 -1.97
CA LEU A 54 -5.41 -14.56 -3.18
C LEU A 54 -4.89 -15.45 -4.32
N ALA A 55 -5.80 -16.13 -5.03
CA ALA A 55 -5.43 -17.03 -6.12
C ALA A 55 -6.36 -16.88 -7.33
N ASP A 56 -5.84 -17.19 -8.50
CA ASP A 56 -6.58 -17.33 -9.77
C ASP A 56 -6.38 -18.74 -10.35
N ASP A 57 -6.79 -18.93 -11.61
CA ASP A 57 -6.67 -20.22 -12.32
C ASP A 57 -5.22 -20.67 -12.52
N ASP A 58 -4.26 -19.74 -12.46
CA ASP A 58 -2.81 -19.98 -12.63
C ASP A 58 -2.08 -20.11 -11.28
N GLY A 59 -2.78 -19.97 -10.15
CA GLY A 59 -2.30 -20.25 -8.80
C GLY A 59 -2.30 -19.03 -7.88
N VAL A 60 -1.40 -19.02 -6.89
CA VAL A 60 -1.35 -17.97 -5.86
C VAL A 60 -0.80 -16.67 -6.46
N LEU A 61 -1.57 -15.59 -6.34
CA LEU A 61 -1.20 -14.22 -6.73
C LEU A 61 -0.48 -13.51 -5.59
N ALA A 62 -1.10 -13.51 -4.41
CA ALA A 62 -0.60 -12.84 -3.23
C ALA A 62 -0.97 -13.62 -1.97
N PHE A 63 -0.23 -13.39 -0.89
CA PHE A 63 -0.54 -13.96 0.41
C PHE A 63 -0.16 -13.00 1.54
N ARG A 64 -0.81 -13.15 2.68
CA ARG A 64 -0.35 -12.53 3.93
C ARG A 64 -0.35 -13.55 5.05
N THR A 65 0.64 -13.43 5.93
CA THR A 65 0.77 -14.29 7.10
C THR A 65 0.59 -13.48 8.36
N GLY A 66 -0.02 -14.08 9.37
CA GLY A 66 -0.24 -13.42 10.64
C GLY A 66 -0.25 -14.39 11.80
N LEU A 67 0.03 -13.86 12.99
CA LEU A 67 0.00 -14.62 14.22
C LEU A 67 -1.28 -14.31 14.98
N ARG A 68 -1.92 -15.36 15.51
CA ARG A 68 -3.11 -15.24 16.36
C ARG A 68 -2.81 -15.85 17.72
N GLU A 69 -2.90 -15.03 18.76
CA GLU A 69 -2.76 -15.51 20.14
C GLU A 69 -4.08 -16.09 20.67
N ALA A 70 -3.99 -17.21 21.38
CA ALA A 70 -5.12 -17.79 22.09
C ALA A 70 -5.68 -16.83 23.15
N GLY A 71 -6.98 -16.51 23.03
CA GLY A 71 -7.70 -15.65 23.98
C GLY A 71 -7.68 -14.16 23.65
N ALA A 72 -6.95 -13.71 22.62
CA ALA A 72 -6.87 -12.31 22.19
C ALA A 72 -8.08 -11.82 21.35
N GLY A 73 -9.13 -12.63 21.23
CA GLY A 73 -10.27 -12.36 20.34
C GLY A 73 -10.02 -12.79 18.88
N ASP A 74 -10.69 -12.13 17.94
CA ASP A 74 -10.60 -12.40 16.49
C ASP A 74 -9.51 -11.61 15.76
N SER A 75 -8.63 -10.91 16.48
CA SER A 75 -7.53 -10.14 15.89
C SER A 75 -6.38 -11.04 15.45
N VAL A 76 -5.79 -10.70 14.31
CA VAL A 76 -4.59 -11.34 13.75
C VAL A 76 -3.52 -10.26 13.62
N ALA A 77 -2.34 -10.50 14.17
CA ALA A 77 -1.18 -9.65 13.97
C ALA A 77 -0.53 -10.01 12.64
N TRP A 78 -0.89 -9.27 11.58
CA TRP A 78 -0.35 -9.48 10.24
C TRP A 78 1.11 -9.06 10.14
N GLY A 79 1.94 -9.92 9.55
CA GLY A 79 3.33 -9.63 9.23
C GLY A 79 3.44 -8.74 7.99
N GLN A 80 4.46 -7.89 7.95
CA GLN A 80 4.76 -7.11 6.76
C GLN A 80 5.43 -7.98 5.68
N PRO A 81 5.17 -7.70 4.39
CA PRO A 81 5.87 -8.36 3.29
C PRO A 81 7.35 -7.98 3.28
N ALA A 82 8.22 -8.98 3.18
CA ALA A 82 9.67 -8.79 3.10
C ALA A 82 10.13 -8.29 1.72
N GLY A 83 9.45 -8.72 0.65
CA GLY A 83 9.75 -8.33 -0.73
C GLY A 83 8.57 -7.59 -1.38
N ASP A 84 8.36 -7.85 -2.66
CA ASP A 84 7.30 -7.22 -3.45
C ASP A 84 5.92 -7.38 -2.79
N ALA A 85 5.14 -6.31 -2.87
CA ALA A 85 3.93 -6.17 -2.08
C ALA A 85 2.80 -5.49 -2.86
N VAL A 86 1.56 -5.79 -2.47
CA VAL A 86 0.34 -5.15 -2.96
C VAL A 86 -0.53 -4.72 -1.79
N ALA A 87 -1.13 -3.53 -1.90
CA ALA A 87 -2.13 -3.03 -0.96
C ALA A 87 -3.52 -3.54 -1.38
N LEU A 88 -4.02 -4.56 -0.68
CA LEU A 88 -5.35 -5.15 -0.92
C LEU A 88 -6.17 -5.06 0.37
N ASP A 89 -7.44 -4.63 0.23
CA ASP A 89 -8.38 -4.52 1.35
C ASP A 89 -7.81 -3.75 2.56
N GLY A 90 -7.11 -2.65 2.28
CA GLY A 90 -6.51 -1.79 3.31
C GLY A 90 -5.37 -2.44 4.09
N SER A 91 -4.71 -3.46 3.52
CA SER A 91 -3.57 -4.13 4.13
C SER A 91 -2.50 -4.52 3.12
N TRP A 92 -1.26 -4.68 3.58
CA TRP A 92 -0.19 -5.23 2.74
C TRP A 92 -0.25 -6.75 2.61
N TRP A 93 -0.06 -7.22 1.38
CA TRP A 93 0.11 -8.63 1.02
C TRP A 93 1.43 -8.81 0.29
N SER A 94 2.09 -9.96 0.50
CA SER A 94 3.27 -10.37 -0.26
C SER A 94 2.84 -10.87 -1.63
N LEU A 95 3.47 -10.38 -2.69
CA LEU A 95 3.26 -10.93 -4.03
C LEU A 95 3.96 -12.29 -4.13
N ALA A 96 3.22 -13.32 -4.55
CA ALA A 96 3.72 -14.68 -4.75
C ALA A 96 4.25 -14.91 -6.17
N ARG A 97 3.79 -14.08 -7.11
CA ARG A 97 4.20 -14.07 -8.51
C ARG A 97 4.49 -12.63 -8.94
N PRO A 98 5.37 -12.43 -9.95
CA PRO A 98 5.54 -11.12 -10.55
C PRO A 98 4.21 -10.60 -11.10
N VAL A 99 3.96 -9.32 -10.88
CA VAL A 99 2.85 -8.59 -11.50
C VAL A 99 3.43 -7.63 -12.52
N GLU A 100 2.76 -7.45 -13.64
CA GLU A 100 3.14 -6.42 -14.62
C GLU A 100 2.52 -5.10 -14.19
N PRO A 101 3.32 -4.09 -13.81
CA PRO A 101 2.79 -2.78 -13.51
C PRO A 101 2.23 -2.11 -14.75
N LEU A 102 1.22 -1.28 -14.56
CA LEU A 102 0.78 -0.36 -15.60
C LEU A 102 1.85 0.70 -15.82
N ASP A 103 2.04 1.05 -17.10
CA ASP A 103 2.91 2.15 -17.49
C ASP A 103 2.43 3.45 -16.86
N ALA A 104 3.28 4.06 -16.03
CA ALA A 104 3.00 5.36 -15.46
C ALA A 104 2.90 6.40 -16.57
N THR A 105 1.81 7.17 -16.59
CA THR A 105 1.63 8.25 -17.55
C THR A 105 2.12 9.56 -16.93
N THR A 106 3.26 10.06 -17.40
CA THR A 106 3.78 11.35 -16.95
C THR A 106 3.08 12.50 -17.67
N PRO A 107 2.53 13.50 -16.94
CA PRO A 107 1.98 14.70 -17.57
C PRO A 107 3.04 15.46 -18.37
N GLU A 108 2.63 16.07 -19.49
CA GLU A 108 3.52 16.90 -20.32
C GLU A 108 4.19 18.02 -19.48
N PRO A 109 5.54 18.10 -19.42
CA PRO A 109 6.24 19.04 -18.53
C PRO A 109 5.85 20.50 -18.73
N GLY A 110 5.48 20.88 -19.96
CA GLY A 110 5.03 22.24 -20.29
C GLY A 110 3.71 22.62 -19.61
N SER A 111 2.83 21.65 -19.37
CA SER A 111 1.54 21.85 -18.71
C SER A 111 1.73 22.22 -17.23
N LEU A 112 2.64 21.50 -16.54
CA LEU A 112 2.92 21.63 -15.12
C LEU A 112 3.56 22.97 -14.74
N ARG A 113 4.23 23.65 -15.69
CA ARG A 113 4.80 24.99 -15.45
C ARG A 113 3.77 26.02 -14.98
N ARG A 114 2.49 25.82 -15.34
CA ARG A 114 1.38 26.69 -14.92
C ARG A 114 1.13 26.67 -13.41
N LEU A 115 1.57 25.62 -12.71
CA LEU A 115 1.46 25.52 -11.25
C LEU A 115 2.41 26.49 -10.53
N GLY A 116 3.47 26.98 -11.18
CA GLY A 116 4.42 27.91 -10.57
C GLY A 116 5.21 27.33 -9.39
N VAL A 117 5.37 26.00 -9.37
CA VAL A 117 6.09 25.25 -8.32
C VAL A 117 7.28 24.49 -8.91
N ASP A 118 8.19 24.08 -8.03
CA ASP A 118 9.32 23.21 -8.38
C ASP A 118 8.85 21.75 -8.33
N VAL A 119 8.50 21.19 -9.49
CA VAL A 119 7.99 19.81 -9.60
C VAL A 119 9.14 18.82 -9.46
N VAL A 120 8.96 17.84 -8.57
CA VAL A 120 9.90 16.75 -8.32
C VAL A 120 9.47 15.50 -9.08
N GLU A 121 8.19 15.15 -8.98
CA GLU A 121 7.61 13.97 -9.63
C GLU A 121 6.17 14.29 -10.04
N ALA A 122 5.70 13.68 -11.13
CA ALA A 122 4.31 13.79 -11.53
C ALA A 122 3.83 12.55 -12.28
N THR A 123 2.58 12.18 -12.03
CA THR A 123 1.92 11.04 -12.66
C THR A 123 0.45 11.35 -12.94
N THR A 124 -0.17 10.54 -13.78
CA THR A 124 -1.58 10.62 -14.18
C THR A 124 -2.24 9.28 -13.90
N GLY A 125 -3.44 9.32 -13.35
CA GLY A 125 -4.27 8.14 -13.05
C GLY A 125 -5.48 8.56 -12.22
N ASP A 126 -6.24 7.61 -11.69
CA ASP A 126 -7.52 7.84 -11.00
C ASP A 126 -7.41 7.61 -9.48
N PRO A 127 -6.65 8.42 -8.72
CA PRO A 127 -6.41 8.19 -7.30
C PRO A 127 -7.61 8.46 -6.41
N ASP A 128 -8.72 9.02 -6.95
CA ASP A 128 -9.95 9.22 -6.21
C ASP A 128 -11.02 8.14 -6.48
N GLY A 129 -10.85 7.38 -7.57
CA GLY A 129 -11.64 6.21 -7.95
C GLY A 129 -12.97 6.57 -8.64
N ASP A 130 -13.08 7.75 -9.25
CA ASP A 130 -14.30 8.21 -9.92
C ASP A 130 -14.41 7.83 -11.41
N GLY A 131 -13.34 7.26 -11.97
CA GLY A 131 -13.21 6.86 -13.37
C GLY A 131 -12.64 7.94 -14.29
N THR A 132 -12.23 9.08 -13.73
CA THR A 132 -11.51 10.16 -14.42
C THR A 132 -10.04 10.11 -14.03
N ASP A 133 -9.15 10.47 -14.95
CA ASP A 133 -7.74 10.61 -14.61
C ASP A 133 -7.47 12.01 -14.05
N GLU A 134 -6.78 12.07 -12.92
CA GLU A 134 -6.21 13.27 -12.32
C GLU A 134 -4.69 13.33 -12.51
N VAL A 135 -4.15 14.53 -12.29
CA VAL A 135 -2.72 14.80 -12.25
C VAL A 135 -2.26 14.87 -10.80
N VAL A 136 -1.38 13.95 -10.42
CA VAL A 136 -0.74 13.92 -9.11
C VAL A 136 0.66 14.52 -9.23
N VAL A 137 0.97 15.48 -8.37
CA VAL A 137 2.23 16.22 -8.40
C VAL A 137 2.89 16.22 -7.04
N VAL A 138 4.14 15.77 -7.00
CA VAL A 138 5.07 16.01 -5.89
C VAL A 138 5.88 17.24 -6.21
N PHE A 139 5.87 18.24 -5.33
CA PHE A 139 6.53 19.52 -5.58
C PHE A 139 7.11 20.15 -4.32
N ARG A 140 8.08 21.04 -4.51
CA ARG A 140 8.66 21.88 -3.47
C ARG A 140 8.10 23.30 -3.53
N ARG A 141 7.84 23.88 -2.37
CA ARG A 141 7.54 25.32 -2.21
C ARG A 141 8.04 25.82 -0.86
N PRO A 142 8.18 27.15 -0.67
CA PRO A 142 8.54 27.71 0.62
C PRO A 142 7.63 27.19 1.73
N PHE A 143 8.23 26.72 2.83
CA PHE A 143 7.48 26.19 3.95
C PHE A 143 6.57 27.26 4.56
N ARG A 144 5.35 26.86 4.89
CA ARG A 144 4.41 27.66 5.66
C ARG A 144 3.96 26.84 6.85
N GLU A 145 4.20 27.36 8.04
CA GLU A 145 3.77 26.71 9.26
C GLU A 145 2.24 26.59 9.28
N THR A 146 1.78 25.38 9.54
CA THR A 146 0.39 25.04 9.83
C THR A 146 0.25 24.71 11.32
N VAL A 147 -0.98 24.70 11.83
CA VAL A 147 -1.27 24.25 13.20
C VAL A 147 -0.70 22.85 13.45
N VAL A 148 -0.78 21.96 12.46
CA VAL A 148 -0.29 20.59 12.58
C VAL A 148 1.25 20.55 12.63
N SER A 149 1.95 21.27 11.75
CA SER A 149 3.42 21.32 11.79
C SER A 149 3.96 22.01 13.05
N GLY A 150 3.22 22.98 13.60
CA GLY A 150 3.59 23.62 14.87
C GLY A 150 3.47 22.67 16.07
N LEU A 151 2.57 21.68 16.00
CA LEU A 151 2.43 20.62 17.02
C LEU A 151 3.47 19.49 16.86
N LEU A 152 3.99 19.29 15.65
CA LEU A 152 4.95 18.24 15.31
C LEU A 152 6.17 18.80 14.53
N PRO A 153 6.92 19.75 15.12
CA PRO A 153 7.99 20.47 14.41
C PRO A 153 9.17 19.57 14.02
N GLU A 154 9.41 18.50 14.79
CA GLU A 154 10.51 17.55 14.55
C GLU A 154 10.31 16.67 13.32
N VAL A 155 9.10 16.67 12.75
CA VAL A 155 8.71 15.79 11.63
C VAL A 155 8.72 16.56 10.30
N VAL A 156 8.91 17.87 10.31
CA VAL A 156 8.96 18.67 9.09
C VAL A 156 10.39 18.77 8.59
N GLU A 157 10.62 18.16 7.43
CA GLU A 157 11.89 18.32 6.73
C GLU A 157 11.86 19.47 5.74
N LEU A 158 12.95 20.24 5.73
CA LEU A 158 13.18 21.37 4.85
C LEU A 158 14.50 21.19 4.11
N ASP A 159 14.55 21.63 2.85
CA ASP A 159 15.81 21.76 2.13
C ASP A 159 16.64 22.95 2.63
N GLY A 160 17.87 23.08 2.11
CA GLY A 160 18.76 24.21 2.44
C GLY A 160 18.22 25.60 2.08
N ALA A 161 17.12 25.69 1.31
CA ALA A 161 16.42 26.93 0.98
C ALA A 161 15.14 27.16 1.80
N GLY A 162 14.85 26.30 2.78
CA GLY A 162 13.65 26.39 3.62
C GLY A 162 12.36 25.96 2.92
N ARG A 163 12.45 25.11 1.89
CA ARG A 163 11.30 24.56 1.16
C ARG A 163 10.95 23.17 1.68
N SER A 164 9.66 22.86 1.73
CA SER A 164 9.13 21.54 2.08
C SER A 164 8.57 20.83 0.85
N LEU A 165 8.48 19.50 0.91
CA LEU A 165 7.78 18.69 -0.08
C LEU A 165 6.27 18.65 0.19
N HIS A 166 5.52 18.65 -0.89
CA HIS A 166 4.07 18.58 -0.92
C HIS A 166 3.63 17.57 -1.98
N LEU A 167 2.43 17.05 -1.78
CA LEU A 167 1.72 16.21 -2.73
C LEU A 167 0.41 16.91 -3.05
N GLY A 168 0.10 17.08 -4.33
CA GLY A 168 -1.15 17.67 -4.79
C GLY A 168 -1.83 16.79 -5.82
N LEU A 169 -3.16 16.86 -5.82
CA LEU A 169 -4.08 16.28 -6.77
C LEU A 169 -4.77 17.43 -7.52
N TYR A 170 -4.76 17.32 -8.84
CA TYR A 170 -5.30 18.33 -9.73
C TYR A 170 -6.10 17.66 -10.84
N THR A 171 -7.13 18.34 -11.32
CA THR A 171 -7.82 17.94 -12.55
C THR A 171 -6.85 17.95 -13.75
N PRO A 172 -7.22 17.36 -14.90
CA PRO A 172 -6.44 17.43 -16.14
C PRO A 172 -6.10 18.84 -16.63
N ASP A 173 -6.95 19.84 -16.35
CA ASP A 173 -6.70 21.25 -16.66
C ASP A 173 -5.90 21.99 -15.58
N LEU A 174 -5.45 21.27 -14.56
CA LEU A 174 -4.63 21.71 -13.42
C LEU A 174 -5.39 22.60 -12.42
N ALA A 175 -6.71 22.46 -12.32
CA ALA A 175 -7.46 23.00 -11.20
C ALA A 175 -7.15 22.17 -9.94
N GLN A 176 -6.90 22.86 -8.82
CA GLN A 176 -6.54 22.19 -7.58
C GLN A 176 -7.77 21.53 -6.94
N GLU A 177 -7.68 20.22 -6.71
CA GLU A 177 -8.71 19.47 -5.98
C GLU A 177 -8.30 19.26 -4.53
N TRP A 178 -7.06 18.82 -4.34
CA TRP A 178 -6.52 18.54 -3.01
C TRP A 178 -5.00 18.79 -2.96
N VAL A 179 -4.49 19.30 -1.85
CA VAL A 179 -3.05 19.45 -1.61
C VAL A 179 -2.72 19.14 -0.17
N ALA A 180 -1.81 18.20 0.04
CA ALA A 180 -1.19 17.96 1.33
C ALA A 180 -0.48 19.23 1.83
N GLY A 181 -0.95 19.77 2.95
CA GLY A 181 -0.38 20.95 3.59
C GLY A 181 1.11 20.80 3.85
N THR A 182 1.52 19.71 4.50
CA THR A 182 2.91 19.31 4.74
C THR A 182 2.97 17.78 4.75
N LEU A 183 3.92 17.19 4.04
CA LEU A 183 4.20 15.76 4.16
C LEU A 183 5.16 15.53 5.33
N PHE A 184 4.85 14.56 6.17
CA PHE A 184 5.71 14.17 7.30
C PHE A 184 6.92 13.32 6.89
N ARG A 185 6.92 12.84 5.65
CA ARG A 185 8.10 12.23 5.03
C ARG A 185 8.27 12.70 3.59
N PRO A 186 9.51 12.88 3.14
CA PRO A 186 9.81 13.19 1.74
C PRO A 186 9.26 12.12 0.81
N VAL A 187 8.31 12.46 -0.05
CA VAL A 187 7.90 11.60 -1.17
C VAL A 187 8.80 11.93 -2.34
N SER A 188 9.42 10.91 -2.94
CA SER A 188 10.32 11.05 -4.12
C SER A 188 9.83 10.28 -5.34
N ALA A 189 8.80 9.43 -5.20
CA ALA A 189 8.14 8.75 -6.29
C ALA A 189 6.66 8.56 -5.96
N VAL A 190 5.79 8.60 -6.97
CA VAL A 190 4.35 8.38 -6.81
C VAL A 190 3.75 7.69 -8.02
N ALA A 191 2.82 6.77 -7.79
CA ALA A 191 1.95 6.20 -8.81
C ALA A 191 0.48 6.40 -8.40
N ALA A 192 -0.35 6.79 -9.38
CA ALA A 192 -1.77 7.05 -9.19
C ALA A 192 -2.59 5.82 -9.61
N CYS A 193 -3.17 5.13 -8.63
CA CYS A 193 -3.92 3.89 -8.82
C CYS A 193 -5.40 4.14 -8.51
N ASP A 194 -6.30 3.24 -8.88
CA ASP A 194 -7.75 3.44 -8.70
C ASP A 194 -8.13 3.59 -7.21
N GLY A 195 -8.44 4.82 -6.79
CA GLY A 195 -8.80 5.17 -5.41
C GLY A 195 -7.63 5.21 -4.42
N ALA A 196 -6.38 5.23 -4.90
CA ALA A 196 -5.20 5.18 -4.04
C ALA A 196 -3.93 5.76 -4.68
N LEU A 197 -2.91 6.00 -3.86
CA LEU A 197 -1.55 6.31 -4.30
C LEU A 197 -0.55 5.28 -3.76
N ALA A 198 0.33 4.79 -4.63
CA ALA A 198 1.56 4.14 -4.22
C ALA A 198 2.67 5.19 -4.07
N LEU A 199 3.42 5.13 -2.97
CA LEU A 199 4.41 6.15 -2.60
C LEU A 199 5.79 5.54 -2.41
N GLY A 200 6.81 6.24 -2.90
CA GLY A 200 8.21 6.02 -2.57
C GLY A 200 8.72 7.16 -1.69
N PHE A 201 9.31 6.83 -0.55
CA PHE A 201 9.81 7.82 0.40
C PHE A 201 11.33 7.91 0.36
N ALA A 202 11.83 9.14 0.28
CA ALA A 202 13.26 9.44 0.39
C ALA A 202 13.68 9.66 1.85
N SER A 203 14.99 9.56 2.09
CA SER A 203 15.61 9.82 3.39
C SER A 203 15.68 11.30 3.75
N SER A 204 15.63 12.19 2.75
CA SER A 204 15.50 13.61 2.98
C SER A 204 14.81 14.32 1.82
N VAL A 205 14.41 15.58 2.03
CA VAL A 205 13.87 16.44 0.96
C VAL A 205 14.85 16.60 -0.21
N ASP A 206 16.16 16.50 0.02
CA ASP A 206 17.20 16.74 -0.99
C ASP A 206 17.65 15.48 -1.74
N THR A 207 17.27 14.29 -1.26
CA THR A 207 17.63 13.01 -1.89
C THR A 207 16.45 12.43 -2.66
N HIS A 208 16.75 11.61 -3.67
CA HIS A 208 15.75 10.84 -4.40
C HIS A 208 15.87 9.34 -4.12
N ASP A 209 16.87 8.94 -3.34
CA ASP A 209 17.10 7.55 -2.95
C ASP A 209 15.97 7.09 -2.03
N ARG A 210 15.24 6.07 -2.50
CA ARG A 210 14.07 5.55 -1.80
C ARG A 210 14.50 4.62 -0.68
N VAL A 211 14.06 4.92 0.53
CA VAL A 211 14.40 4.17 1.77
C VAL A 211 13.20 3.47 2.38
N ALA A 212 12.00 3.83 1.94
CA ALA A 212 10.76 3.16 2.29
C ALA A 212 9.74 3.32 1.16
N ALA A 213 8.69 2.52 1.20
CA ALA A 213 7.52 2.66 0.35
C ALA A 213 6.24 2.59 1.17
N GLY A 214 5.13 3.04 0.61
CA GLY A 214 3.85 3.01 1.28
C GLY A 214 2.69 3.18 0.31
N ALA A 215 1.49 3.19 0.86
CA ALA A 215 0.28 3.47 0.12
C ALA A 215 -0.65 4.32 0.98
N ILE A 216 -1.39 5.22 0.33
CA ILE A 216 -2.44 6.01 0.96
C ILE A 216 -3.72 5.89 0.14
N LEU A 217 -4.86 5.80 0.81
CA LEU A 217 -6.15 5.59 0.16
C LEU A 217 -6.96 6.89 0.17
N TRP A 218 -7.75 7.10 -0.86
CA TRP A 218 -8.69 8.22 -0.91
C TRP A 218 -9.85 8.00 0.06
N GLY A 219 -10.04 8.97 0.96
CA GLY A 219 -11.11 8.97 1.96
C GLY A 219 -12.30 9.87 1.60
N GLY A 220 -12.41 10.34 0.35
CA GLY A 220 -13.48 11.22 -0.12
C GLY A 220 -13.23 12.73 0.05
N PHE A 221 -12.25 13.12 0.85
CA PHE A 221 -11.85 14.53 1.05
C PHE A 221 -10.32 14.73 1.10
N GLY A 222 -9.57 13.66 0.88
CA GLY A 222 -8.13 13.61 1.02
C GLY A 222 -7.64 12.20 1.26
N PHE A 223 -6.32 12.03 1.19
CA PHE A 223 -5.68 10.74 1.40
C PHE A 223 -5.42 10.44 2.87
N THR A 224 -5.53 9.17 3.23
CA THR A 224 -5.24 8.67 4.57
C THR A 224 -4.40 7.40 4.54
N SER A 225 -3.51 7.26 5.52
CA SER A 225 -2.80 6.01 5.79
C SER A 225 -3.66 5.15 6.70
N LEU A 226 -3.95 3.90 6.29
CA LEU A 226 -4.63 2.95 7.14
C LEU A 226 -3.65 2.23 8.07
N PRO A 227 -4.06 1.82 9.30
CA PRO A 227 -3.20 1.03 10.18
C PRO A 227 -2.70 -0.28 9.57
N GLY A 228 -3.45 -0.87 8.63
CA GLY A 228 -3.05 -2.07 7.88
C GLY A 228 -2.05 -1.81 6.75
N LEU A 229 -1.81 -0.56 6.41
CA LEU A 229 -0.82 -0.10 5.42
C LEU A 229 0.28 0.72 6.10
N PRO A 230 1.01 0.16 7.08
CA PRO A 230 2.20 0.81 7.58
C PRO A 230 3.23 0.91 6.45
N ASP A 231 4.19 1.81 6.61
CA ASP A 231 5.27 1.92 5.64
C ASP A 231 6.12 0.67 5.61
N LEU A 232 6.50 0.31 4.40
CA LEU A 232 7.35 -0.82 4.10
C LEU A 232 8.81 -0.33 4.08
N PRO A 233 9.69 -0.83 4.96
CA PRO A 233 11.09 -0.43 4.96
C PRO A 233 11.81 -0.94 3.71
N GLY A 234 12.85 -0.23 3.30
CA GLY A 234 13.71 -0.59 2.17
C GLY A 234 13.30 0.08 0.86
N ALA A 235 14.20 -0.03 -0.12
CA ALA A 235 13.96 0.48 -1.46
C ALA A 235 12.86 -0.34 -2.18
N GLY A 236 12.12 0.33 -3.05
CA GLY A 236 11.11 -0.28 -3.91
C GLY A 236 10.58 0.73 -4.94
N ASP A 237 10.05 0.21 -6.03
CA ASP A 237 9.37 1.00 -7.07
C ASP A 237 7.86 1.00 -6.81
N PRO A 238 7.27 2.14 -6.40
CA PRO A 238 5.82 2.26 -6.30
C PRO A 238 5.22 2.23 -7.72
N ALA A 239 4.16 1.45 -7.91
CA ALA A 239 3.44 1.37 -9.17
C ALA A 239 1.97 0.99 -8.93
N CYS A 240 1.22 0.81 -10.02
CA CYS A 240 -0.17 0.35 -10.00
C CYS A 240 -0.30 -0.91 -10.84
N ALA A 241 -1.06 -1.90 -10.38
CA ALA A 241 -1.34 -3.12 -11.13
C ALA A 241 -2.74 -3.64 -10.80
N ASP A 242 -3.45 -4.23 -11.76
CA ASP A 242 -4.69 -4.99 -11.50
C ASP A 242 -4.30 -6.41 -11.06
N VAL A 243 -4.11 -6.59 -9.75
CA VAL A 243 -3.62 -7.83 -9.17
C VAL A 243 -4.73 -8.86 -9.04
N ASN A 244 -5.97 -8.44 -8.82
CA ASN A 244 -7.10 -9.33 -8.55
C ASN A 244 -7.98 -9.62 -9.80
N GLY A 245 -7.76 -8.91 -10.90
CA GLY A 245 -8.48 -9.07 -12.16
C GLY A 245 -9.88 -8.44 -12.18
N ASP A 246 -10.18 -7.49 -11.29
CA ASP A 246 -11.46 -6.78 -11.24
C ASP A 246 -11.53 -5.56 -12.16
N GLY A 247 -10.39 -5.20 -12.79
CA GLY A 247 -10.25 -4.07 -13.70
C GLY A 247 -9.89 -2.75 -13.01
N ARG A 248 -9.76 -2.75 -11.67
CA ARG A 248 -9.24 -1.63 -10.88
C ARG A 248 -7.78 -1.90 -10.56
N THR A 249 -7.03 -0.84 -10.27
CA THR A 249 -5.59 -0.95 -10.07
C THR A 249 -5.24 -0.72 -8.62
N GLU A 250 -4.45 -1.63 -8.05
CA GLU A 250 -4.01 -1.52 -6.68
C GLU A 250 -2.60 -0.94 -6.58
N PRO A 251 -2.30 -0.21 -5.48
CA PRO A 251 -0.93 0.15 -5.15
C PRO A 251 -0.06 -1.09 -4.98
N VAL A 252 1.00 -1.17 -5.77
CA VAL A 252 2.05 -2.17 -5.63
C VAL A 252 3.38 -1.50 -5.34
N VAL A 253 4.25 -2.23 -4.66
CA VAL A 253 5.66 -1.90 -4.54
C VAL A 253 6.47 -3.09 -5.03
N ILE A 254 7.14 -2.92 -6.16
CA ILE A 254 7.92 -3.97 -6.83
C ILE A 254 9.43 -3.70 -6.72
N ASN A 255 10.23 -4.66 -7.16
CA ASN A 255 11.69 -4.63 -7.08
C ASN A 255 12.21 -4.39 -5.65
N ARG A 256 11.44 -4.81 -4.64
CA ARG A 256 11.86 -4.76 -3.24
C ARG A 256 12.78 -5.94 -2.99
N THR A 257 14.04 -5.66 -2.72
CA THR A 257 14.94 -6.67 -2.19
C THR A 257 14.50 -7.05 -0.79
N PRO A 258 14.31 -8.34 -0.46
CA PRO A 258 14.10 -8.78 0.90
C PRO A 258 15.19 -8.21 1.79
N GLU A 259 14.80 -7.53 2.86
CA GLU A 259 15.77 -7.11 3.87
C GLU A 259 16.48 -8.38 4.35
N GLU A 260 17.79 -8.51 4.08
CA GLU A 260 18.59 -9.59 4.66
C GLU A 260 18.44 -9.41 6.17
N ARG A 261 17.74 -10.34 6.82
CA ARG A 261 17.73 -10.42 8.27
C ARG A 261 19.17 -10.60 8.70
N THR A 262 19.83 -9.50 9.06
CA THR A 262 21.02 -9.54 9.87
C THR A 262 20.58 -10.18 11.17
N THR A 263 20.85 -11.48 11.26
CA THR A 263 20.56 -12.26 12.44
C THR A 263 21.53 -11.75 13.51
N PRO A 264 21.07 -11.24 14.66
CA PRO A 264 21.96 -10.88 15.75
C PRO A 264 22.72 -12.10 16.30
#